data_AF-A0A3M2A8I7-F1
#
_entry.id   AF-A0A3M2A8I7-F1
#
_cell.length_a   1.000
_cell.length_b   1.000
_cell.length_c   1.000
_cell.angle_alpha   90.00
_cell.angle_beta   90.00
_cell.angle_gamma   90.00
#
_symmetry.space_group_name_H-M   'P 1'
#
loop_
_entity.id
_entity.type
_entity.pdbx_description
1 polymer ?
#
loop_
_entity_poly.entity_id
_entity_poly.type
_entity_poly.pdbx_seq_one_letter_code
_entity_poly.pdbx_strand_id
1 'polypeptide(L)'
;GWGTAWQGSGDGGAVDLPELEDTNDPLAVALFDQVTLLAAFGGRIDDPVDRVADGAEIVSMQVVLDDPEAFVRGFYYPSTGGVVRVVFASMFQLDTPDVDAMVASIVVEGHRVP
;
A
#
# COMPACT_ATOMS: atom_id res chain seq x y z
N GLY A 1 18.08 -10.28 -0.57
CA GLY A 1 17.55 -11.07 0.54
C GLY A 1 17.32 -10.13 1.69
N TRP A 2 16.05 -9.83 1.98
CA TRP A 2 15.67 -8.89 3.03
C TRP A 2 14.50 -9.50 3.78
N GLY A 3 14.84 -10.26 4.81
CA GLY A 3 13.91 -10.72 5.83
C GLY A 3 14.31 -10.05 7.13
N THR A 4 13.69 -8.92 7.43
CA THR A 4 13.68 -8.36 8.78
C THR A 4 12.22 -8.12 9.11
N ALA A 5 11.66 -9.07 9.87
CA ALA A 5 10.37 -8.91 10.52
C ALA A 5 10.47 -7.65 11.40
N TRP A 6 9.74 -6.61 11.02
CA TRP A 6 9.63 -5.40 11.81
C TRP A 6 8.60 -5.68 12.91
N GLN A 7 9.04 -5.68 14.17
CA GLN A 7 8.20 -5.93 15.32
C GLN A 7 8.00 -4.59 16.03
N GLY A 8 6.86 -3.94 15.77
CA GLY A 8 6.51 -2.67 16.41
C GLY A 8 6.34 -2.85 17.92
N SER A 9 7.07 -2.07 18.71
CA SER A 9 6.93 -2.04 20.18
C SER A 9 5.66 -1.26 20.55
N GLY A 10 4.65 -1.95 21.06
CA GLY A 10 3.33 -1.41 21.44
C GLY A 10 3.28 -0.42 22.61
N ASP A 11 4.30 0.41 22.79
CA ASP A 11 4.47 1.31 23.94
C ASP A 11 4.35 2.80 23.56
N GLY A 12 3.48 3.19 22.63
CA GLY A 12 3.04 4.59 22.43
C GLY A 12 4.12 5.69 22.29
N GLY A 13 5.38 5.32 22.08
CA GLY A 13 6.49 6.22 21.83
C GLY A 13 6.39 6.78 20.42
N ALA A 14 6.84 8.02 20.22
CA ALA A 14 6.96 8.58 18.88
C ALA A 14 7.81 7.62 18.04
N VAL A 15 7.20 7.01 17.03
CA VAL A 15 7.91 6.15 16.08
C VAL A 15 8.60 7.09 15.09
N ASP A 16 9.93 7.01 15.00
CA ASP A 16 10.69 7.67 13.95
C ASP A 16 10.31 7.03 12.62
N LEU A 17 9.47 7.72 11.84
CA LEU A 17 9.07 7.29 10.51
C LEU A 17 10.21 7.58 9.52
N PRO A 18 10.43 6.70 8.52
CA PRO A 18 11.39 6.98 7.46
C PRO A 18 10.95 8.23 6.69
N GLU A 19 11.90 9.03 6.21
CA GLU A 19 11.59 10.12 5.28
C GLU A 19 11.17 9.54 3.92
N LEU A 20 10.19 10.15 3.26
CA LEU A 20 9.80 9.78 1.91
C LEU A 20 10.79 10.37 0.90
N GLU A 21 11.67 9.52 0.36
CA GLU A 21 12.77 9.94 -0.52
C GLU A 21 12.32 10.48 -1.88
N ASP A 22 11.28 9.87 -2.49
CA ASP A 22 10.71 10.32 -3.76
C ASP A 22 9.17 10.16 -3.75
N THR A 23 8.46 11.28 -3.86
CA THR A 23 6.98 11.31 -3.92
C THR A 23 6.42 10.88 -5.29
N ASN A 24 7.28 10.70 -6.29
CA ASN A 24 6.90 10.28 -7.64
C ASN A 24 7.16 8.80 -7.90
N ASP A 25 7.87 8.11 -7.00
CA ASP A 25 8.09 6.66 -7.07
C ASP A 25 6.95 5.93 -6.33
N PRO A 26 6.08 5.17 -7.04
CA PRO A 26 4.99 4.43 -6.42
C PRO A 26 5.46 3.45 -5.34
N LEU A 27 6.65 2.84 -5.51
CA LEU A 27 7.19 1.90 -4.53
C LEU A 27 7.63 2.63 -3.26
N ALA A 28 8.31 3.76 -3.38
CA ALA A 28 8.71 4.58 -2.24
C ALA A 28 7.50 5.05 -1.43
N VAL A 29 6.45 5.51 -2.12
CA VAL A 29 5.18 5.92 -1.48
C VAL A 29 4.50 4.73 -0.80
N ALA A 30 4.43 3.58 -1.47
CA ALA A 30 3.82 2.38 -0.91
C ALA A 30 4.51 1.93 0.39
N LEU A 31 5.84 1.87 0.37
CA LEU A 31 6.65 1.50 1.54
C LEU A 31 6.47 2.49 2.70
N PHE A 32 6.51 3.79 2.44
CA PHE A 32 6.30 4.82 3.45
C PHE A 32 4.93 4.67 4.13
N ASP A 33 3.87 4.46 3.34
CA ASP A 33 2.52 4.25 3.85
C ASP A 33 2.42 3.01 4.74
N GLN A 34 2.99 1.87 4.30
CA GLN A 34 2.94 0.63 5.10
C GLN A 34 3.67 0.80 6.43
N VAL A 35 4.86 1.41 6.41
CA VAL A 35 5.62 1.67 7.65
C VAL A 35 4.83 2.59 8.58
N THR A 36 4.16 3.62 8.04
CA THR A 36 3.31 4.53 8.82
C THR A 36 2.12 3.81 9.45
N LEU A 37 1.46 2.91 8.71
CA LEU A 37 0.36 2.10 9.23
C LEU A 37 0.82 1.15 10.34
N LEU A 38 1.90 0.42 10.10
CA LEU A 38 2.46 -0.52 11.08
C LEU A 38 2.95 0.18 12.35
N ALA A 39 3.53 1.38 12.21
CA ALA A 39 3.94 2.21 13.33
C ALA A 39 2.75 2.65 14.21
N ALA A 40 1.60 2.94 13.59
CA ALA A 40 0.42 3.43 14.27
C ALA A 40 -0.43 2.32 14.89
N PHE A 41 -0.53 1.15 14.24
CA PHE A 41 -1.53 0.13 14.58
C PHE A 41 -0.95 -1.27 14.81
N GLY A 42 0.38 -1.45 14.68
CA GLY A 42 0.98 -2.78 14.65
C GLY A 42 0.57 -3.57 13.40
N GLY A 43 0.84 -4.87 13.38
CA GLY A 43 0.51 -5.75 12.27
C GLY A 43 1.70 -6.29 11.48
N ARG A 44 1.41 -6.75 10.26
CA ARG A 44 2.38 -7.36 9.33
C ARG A 44 2.04 -7.07 7.88
N ILE A 45 3.07 -7.00 7.03
CA ILE A 45 2.90 -7.03 5.57
C ILE A 45 2.55 -8.45 5.16
N ASP A 46 1.52 -8.61 4.34
CA ASP A 46 1.00 -9.92 3.92
C ASP A 46 1.67 -10.43 2.64
N ASP A 47 2.08 -9.54 1.74
CA ASP A 47 3.16 -9.67 0.74
C ASP A 47 3.03 -8.50 -0.28
N PRO A 48 4.14 -7.96 -0.83
CA PRO A 48 4.07 -7.04 -1.96
C PRO A 48 3.73 -7.81 -3.24
N VAL A 49 2.80 -7.29 -4.03
CA VAL A 49 2.46 -7.84 -5.35
C VAL A 49 2.64 -6.75 -6.39
N ASP A 50 3.70 -6.85 -7.18
CA ASP A 50 3.84 -6.05 -8.39
C ASP A 50 2.88 -6.59 -9.44
N ARG A 51 2.00 -5.73 -9.97
CA ARG A 51 1.10 -6.08 -11.07
C ARG A 51 1.27 -5.10 -12.21
N VAL A 52 1.25 -5.64 -13.43
CA VAL A 52 1.17 -4.84 -14.65
C VAL A 52 -0.28 -4.88 -15.12
N ALA A 53 -0.95 -3.72 -15.17
CA ALA A 53 -2.26 -3.57 -15.81
C ALA A 53 -2.13 -2.57 -16.95
N ASP A 54 -2.50 -2.99 -18.17
CA ASP A 54 -2.47 -2.16 -19.38
C ASP A 54 -1.12 -1.45 -19.66
N GLY A 55 -0.01 -2.07 -19.25
CA GLY A 55 1.34 -1.53 -19.45
C GLY A 55 1.76 -0.47 -18.42
N ALA A 56 0.90 -0.13 -17.46
CA ALA A 56 1.25 0.66 -16.30
C ALA A 56 1.77 -0.24 -15.16
N GLU A 57 2.89 0.17 -14.56
CA GLU A 57 3.41 -0.45 -13.34
C GLU A 57 2.53 -0.04 -12.16
N ILE A 58 1.92 -1.02 -11.50
CA ILE A 58 1.13 -0.84 -10.28
C ILE A 58 1.83 -1.60 -9.16
N VAL A 59 2.21 -0.89 -8.12
CA VAL A 59 2.67 -1.47 -6.86
C VAL A 59 1.45 -1.75 -6.00
N SER A 60 1.26 -3.00 -5.58
CA SER A 60 0.24 -3.36 -4.57
C SER A 60 0.90 -3.83 -3.30
N MET A 61 0.44 -3.31 -2.17
CA MET A 61 0.87 -3.75 -0.84
C MET A 61 -0.34 -3.97 0.05
N GLN A 62 -0.33 -5.07 0.79
CA GLN A 62 -1.32 -5.36 1.81
C GLN A 62 -0.65 -5.45 3.18
N VAL A 63 -1.25 -4.80 4.17
CA VAL A 63 -0.95 -4.97 5.58
C VAL A 63 -2.16 -5.55 6.31
N VAL A 64 -1.90 -6.46 7.23
CA VAL A 64 -2.85 -6.94 8.23
C VAL A 64 -2.53 -6.24 9.54
N LEU A 65 -3.43 -5.41 10.02
CA LEU A 65 -3.32 -4.68 11.29
C LEU A 65 -3.74 -5.60 12.45
N ASP A 66 -3.11 -5.43 13.61
CA ASP A 66 -3.42 -6.23 14.81
C ASP A 66 -4.57 -5.63 15.63
N ASP A 67 -4.71 -4.31 15.69
CA ASP A 67 -5.79 -3.60 16.41
C ASP A 67 -6.23 -2.30 15.71
N PRO A 68 -7.43 -2.24 15.09
CA PRO A 68 -8.35 -3.36 14.93
C PRO A 68 -7.79 -4.40 13.96
N GLU A 69 -8.17 -5.67 14.13
CA GLU A 69 -7.89 -6.72 13.16
C GLU A 69 -8.53 -6.35 11.81
N ALA A 70 -7.70 -5.92 10.86
CA ALA A 70 -8.15 -5.39 9.58
C ALA A 70 -7.09 -5.58 8.49
N PHE A 71 -7.55 -5.76 7.26
CA PHE A 71 -6.75 -5.75 6.05
C PHE A 71 -6.78 -4.35 5.46
N VAL A 72 -5.61 -3.80 5.15
CA VAL A 72 -5.45 -2.56 4.39
C VAL A 72 -4.64 -2.89 3.15
N ARG A 73 -5.24 -2.72 1.97
CA ARG A 73 -4.59 -2.96 0.67
C ARG A 73 -4.51 -1.66 -0.11
N GLY A 74 -3.28 -1.23 -0.41
CA GLY A 74 -2.98 -0.07 -1.24
C GLY A 74 -2.57 -0.49 -2.65
N PHE A 75 -2.93 0.34 -3.63
CA PHE A 75 -2.50 0.26 -5.02
C PHE A 75 -1.95 1.63 -5.42
N TYR A 76 -0.73 1.64 -5.95
CA TYR A 76 0.05 2.83 -6.21
C TYR A 76 0.49 2.80 -7.66
N TYR A 77 0.21 3.88 -8.40
CA TYR A 77 0.60 3.98 -9.80
C TYR A 77 0.98 5.42 -10.14
N PRO A 78 1.91 5.62 -11.10
CA PRO A 78 2.33 6.95 -11.50
C PRO A 78 1.22 7.68 -12.25
N SER A 79 1.13 8.99 -12.05
CA SER A 79 0.21 9.89 -12.76
C SER A 79 0.91 11.22 -13.08
N THR A 80 0.26 12.06 -13.89
CA THR A 80 0.78 13.36 -14.31
C THR A 80 0.88 14.30 -13.11
N GLY A 81 2.04 14.33 -12.45
CA GLY A 81 2.33 15.20 -11.31
C GLY A 81 2.44 14.50 -9.95
N GLY A 82 2.47 13.16 -9.90
CA GLY A 82 2.75 12.41 -8.68
C GLY A 82 2.28 10.96 -8.71
N VAL A 83 2.12 10.35 -7.54
CA VAL A 83 1.57 9.00 -7.37
C VAL A 83 0.10 9.08 -7.00
N VAL A 84 -0.75 8.32 -7.69
CA VAL A 84 -2.13 8.10 -7.27
C VAL A 84 -2.17 6.85 -6.40
N ARG A 85 -2.90 6.96 -5.28
CA ARG A 85 -3.10 5.88 -4.33
C ARG A 85 -4.58 5.52 -4.24
N VAL A 86 -4.89 4.24 -4.41
CA VAL A 86 -6.19 3.65 -4.11
C VAL A 86 -6.04 2.76 -2.89
N VAL A 87 -6.85 3.00 -1.85
CA VAL A 87 -6.78 2.24 -0.59
C VAL A 87 -8.11 1.56 -0.32
N PHE A 88 -8.04 0.27 -0.02
CA PHE A 88 -9.13 -0.53 0.51
C PHE A 88 -8.80 -0.89 1.95
N ALA A 89 -9.77 -0.76 2.86
CA ALA A 89 -9.65 -1.20 4.23
C ALA A 89 -10.89 -2.03 4.60
N SER A 90 -10.70 -3.18 5.23
CA SER A 90 -11.77 -4.14 5.53
C SER A 90 -11.40 -5.06 6.69
N MET A 91 -12.39 -5.52 7.45
CA MET A 91 -12.19 -6.63 8.42
C MET A 91 -12.11 -8.00 7.73
N PHE A 92 -12.36 -8.06 6.42
CA PHE A 92 -12.27 -9.27 5.60
C PHE A 92 -11.11 -9.16 4.61
N GLN A 93 -10.55 -10.30 4.23
CA GLN A 93 -9.43 -10.40 3.29
C GLN A 93 -9.72 -9.65 1.99
N LEU A 94 -8.75 -8.81 1.58
CA LEU A 94 -8.84 -7.95 0.39
C LEU A 94 -8.10 -8.54 -0.84
N ASP A 95 -7.56 -9.75 -0.70
CA ASP A 95 -7.04 -10.50 -1.83
C ASP A 95 -8.16 -11.24 -2.56
N THR A 96 -8.95 -10.46 -3.30
CA THR A 96 -10.12 -10.95 -4.04
C THR A 96 -10.13 -10.43 -5.48
N PRO A 97 -10.69 -11.20 -6.43
CA PRO A 97 -10.82 -10.75 -7.83
C PRO A 97 -11.63 -9.46 -7.99
N ASP A 98 -12.59 -9.20 -7.09
CA ASP A 98 -13.44 -8.01 -7.16
C ASP A 98 -12.66 -6.73 -6.86
N VAL A 99 -11.77 -6.76 -5.85
CA VAL A 99 -10.86 -5.65 -5.53
C VAL A 99 -9.94 -5.39 -6.72
N ASP A 100 -9.39 -6.44 -7.31
CA ASP A 100 -8.51 -6.35 -8.47
C ASP A 100 -9.22 -5.75 -9.70
N ALA A 101 -10.48 -6.14 -9.94
CA ALA A 101 -11.30 -5.60 -11.02
C ALA A 101 -11.66 -4.13 -10.80
N MET A 102 -11.97 -3.73 -9.56
CA MET A 102 -12.22 -2.33 -9.21
C MET A 102 -10.97 -1.47 -9.48
N VAL A 103 -9.80 -1.92 -9.05
CA VAL A 103 -8.54 -1.21 -9.30
C VAL A 103 -8.27 -1.08 -10.79
N ALA A 104 -8.43 -2.15 -11.56
CA ALA A 104 -8.27 -2.11 -13.00
C ALA A 104 -9.18 -1.05 -13.64
N SER A 105 -10.45 -0.94 -13.22
CA SER A 105 -11.34 0.11 -13.73
C SER A 105 -10.88 1.53 -13.37
N ILE A 106 -10.38 1.74 -12.14
CA ILE A 106 -9.90 3.05 -11.69
C ILE A 106 -8.65 3.46 -12.47
N VAL A 107 -7.71 2.54 -12.67
CA VAL A 107 -6.46 2.80 -13.39
C VAL A 107 -6.73 3.11 -14.86
N VAL A 108 -7.63 2.36 -15.51
CA VAL A 108 -8.05 2.59 -16.89
C VAL A 108 -8.71 3.95 -17.07
N GLU A 109 -9.57 4.36 -16.14
CA GLU A 109 -10.17 5.70 -16.17
C GLU A 109 -9.14 6.80 -15.89
N GLY A 110 -8.26 6.60 -14.90
CA GLY A 110 -7.21 7.55 -14.56
C GLY A 110 -6.22 7.82 -15.69
N HIS A 111 -5.91 6.82 -16.51
CA HIS A 111 -5.06 6.98 -17.71
C HIS A 111 -5.75 7.69 -18.88
N ARG A 112 -7.08 7.85 -18.84
CA ARG A 112 -7.85 8.56 -19.87
C ARG A 112 -8.07 10.04 -19.56
N VAL A 113 -7.68 10.51 -18.38
CA VAL A 113 -7.80 11.92 -17.99
C VAL A 113 -6.45 12.62 -18.30
N PRO A 114 -6.40 13.48 -19.34
CA PRO A 114 -5.18 14.18 -19.76
C PRO A 114 -4.76 15.30 -18.80
#